data_AF-A0A3B9J4Q8-F1
#
_entry.id   AF-A0A3B9J4Q8-F1
#
_cell.length_a   1.000
_cell.length_b   1.000
_cell.length_c   1.000
_cell.angle_alpha   90.00
_cell.angle_beta   90.00
_cell.angle_gamma   90.00
#
_symmetry.space_group_name_H-M   'P 1'
#
loop_
_entity.id
_entity.type
_entity.pdbx_description
1 polymer ?
#
loop_
_entity_poly.entity_id
_entity_poly.type
_entity_poly.pdbx_seq_one_letter_code
_entity_poly.pdbx_strand_id
1 'polypeptide(L)' 'MHCLPAHRGEEVTDEVIESPQSRVFPQAHNRMHSARGLLSWIIGETTNHGQ' A
#
# COMPACT_ATOMS: atom_id res chain seq x y z
N MET A 1 2.19 -1.57 -11.18
CA MET A 1 1.86 -1.67 -9.73
C MET A 1 1.44 -3.11 -9.47
N HIS A 2 1.86 -3.72 -8.36
CA HIS A 2 1.51 -5.09 -7.99
C HIS A 2 1.60 -5.25 -6.47
N CYS A 3 0.66 -5.97 -5.88
CA CYS A 3 0.68 -6.27 -4.45
C CYS A 3 1.86 -7.20 -4.12
N LEU A 4 2.56 -6.99 -3.00
CA LEU A 4 3.57 -7.93 -2.51
C LEU A 4 2.97 -8.95 -1.51
N PRO A 5 3.47 -10.20 -1.47
CA PRO A 5 4.56 -10.73 -2.31
C PRO A 5 4.13 -10.95 -3.77
N ALA A 6 5.11 -10.89 -4.69
CA ALA A 6 4.88 -11.11 -6.11
C ALA A 6 5.80 -12.22 -6.68
N HIS A 7 5.27 -13.08 -7.56
CA HIS A 7 5.98 -14.20 -8.19
C HIS A 7 6.66 -13.76 -9.49
N ARG A 8 7.99 -13.67 -9.47
CA ARG A 8 8.80 -13.32 -10.64
C ARG A 8 8.78 -14.45 -11.67
N GLY A 9 8.63 -14.10 -12.93
CA GLY A 9 8.59 -15.04 -14.05
C GLY A 9 7.22 -15.71 -14.30
N GLU A 10 6.23 -15.48 -13.43
CA GLU A 10 4.86 -15.97 -13.60
C GLU A 10 3.89 -14.80 -13.85
N GLU A 11 3.68 -13.96 -12.83
CA GLU A 11 2.73 -12.83 -12.89
C GLU A 11 3.40 -11.50 -13.23
N VAL A 12 4.72 -11.40 -13.04
CA VAL A 12 5.52 -10.23 -13.43
C VAL A 12 6.92 -10.67 -13.86
N THR A 13 7.44 -10.09 -14.94
CA THR A 13 8.82 -10.35 -15.37
C THR A 13 9.81 -9.56 -14.52
N ASP A 14 11.05 -10.06 -14.43
CA ASP A 14 12.13 -9.36 -13.73
C ASP A 14 12.41 -7.97 -14.32
N GLU A 15 12.35 -7.85 -15.65
CA GLU A 15 12.54 -6.57 -16.33
C GLU A 15 11.49 -5.53 -15.92
N VAL A 16 10.23 -5.94 -15.75
CA VAL A 16 9.13 -5.03 -15.38
C VAL A 16 9.21 -4.64 -13.91
N ILE A 17 9.46 -5.59 -13.00
CA ILE A 17 9.51 -5.31 -11.55
C ILE A 17 10.74 -4.48 -11.14
N GLU A 18 11.86 -4.59 -11.87
CA GLU A 18 13.07 -3.76 -11.67
C GLU A 18 13.09 -2.48 -12.52
N SER A 19 12.12 -2.31 -13.43
CA SER A 19 12.09 -1.14 -14.31
C SER A 19 11.94 0.19 -13.53
N PRO A 20 12.38 1.32 -14.10
CA PRO A 20 12.11 2.65 -13.53
C PRO A 20 10.61 2.98 -13.38
N GLN A 21 9.75 2.27 -14.10
CA GLN A 21 8.30 2.41 -14.04
C GLN A 21 7.68 1.58 -12.90
N SER A 22 8.45 0.67 -12.28
CA SER A 22 8.00 -0.14 -11.17
C SER A 22 7.70 0.72 -9.95
N ARG A 23 6.52 0.47 -9.38
CA ARG A 23 6.03 1.17 -8.17
C ARG A 23 5.72 0.20 -7.04
N VAL A 24 6.22 -1.04 -7.09
CA VAL A 24 5.89 -2.08 -6.09
C VAL A 24 6.37 -1.72 -4.68
N PHE A 25 7.58 -1.14 -4.54
CA PHE A 25 8.09 -0.68 -3.24
C PHE A 25 7.39 0.57 -2.71
N PRO A 26 7.20 1.65 -3.51
CA PRO A 26 6.35 2.77 -3.09
C PRO A 26 4.93 2.34 -2.67
N GLN A 27 4.31 1.42 -3.43
CA GLN A 27 2.99 0.86 -3.10
C GLN A 27 3.01 0.12 -1.75
N ALA A 28 4.04 -0.70 -1.49
CA ALA A 28 4.18 -1.41 -0.23
C ALA A 28 4.37 -0.45 0.96
N HIS A 29 5.21 0.58 0.80
CA HIS A 29 5.41 1.61 1.83
C HIS A 29 4.11 2.37 2.13
N ASN A 30 3.32 2.67 1.11
CA ASN A 30 2.04 3.35 1.26
C ASN A 30 1.02 2.57 2.10
N ARG A 31 1.17 1.25 2.30
CA ARG A 31 0.34 0.49 3.24
C ARG A 31 0.40 1.05 4.66
N MET A 32 1.58 1.48 5.13
CA MET A 32 1.72 2.14 6.44
C MET A 32 0.94 3.45 6.49
N HIS A 33 1.06 4.27 5.45
CA HIS A 33 0.36 5.56 5.38
C HIS A 33 -1.16 5.38 5.34
N SER A 34 -1.66 4.42 4.56
CA SER A 34 -3.08 4.06 4.53
C SER A 34 -3.58 3.58 5.89
N ALA A 35 -2.84 2.69 6.57
CA ALA A 35 -3.21 2.23 7.91
C ALA A 35 -3.26 3.38 8.92
N ARG A 36 -2.28 4.30 8.89
CA ARG A 36 -2.28 5.50 9.74
C ARG A 36 -3.47 6.42 9.46
N GLY A 37 -3.78 6.66 8.20
CA GLY A 37 -4.94 7.48 7.80
C GLY A 37 -6.26 6.87 8.27
N LEU A 38 -6.42 5.55 8.08
CA LEU A 38 -7.59 4.81 8.53
C LEU A 38 -7.76 4.90 10.05
N LEU A 39 -6.69 4.67 10.82
CA LEU A 39 -6.74 4.78 12.29
C LEU A 39 -7.09 6.20 12.74
N SER A 40 -6.49 7.22 12.11
CA SER A 40 -6.82 8.62 12.41
C SER A 40 -8.29 8.93 12.14
N TRP A 41 -8.85 8.39 11.07
CA TRP A 41 -10.26 8.57 10.71
C TRP A 41 -11.19 7.89 11.71
N ILE A 42 -10.93 6.61 12.04
CA ILE A 42 -11.73 5.84 13.01
C ILE A 42 -11.70 6.51 14.40
N ILE A 43 -10.52 6.92 14.87
CA ILE A 43 -10.38 7.58 16.17
C ILE A 43 -11.15 8.90 16.17
N GLY A 44 -11.00 9.71 15.12
CA GLY A 44 -11.75 10.95 14.94
C GLY A 44 -13.28 10.73 14.93
N GLU A 45 -13.75 9.69 14.26
CA GLU A 45 -15.17 9.32 14.21
C GLU A 45 -15.69 8.88 15.58
N THR A 46 -14.94 8.05 16.32
CA THR A 46 -15.32 7.65 17.69
C THR A 46 -15.37 8.84 18.66
N THR A 47 -14.52 9.86 18.50
CA THR A 47 -14.61 11.09 19.31
C THR A 47 -15.81 11.96 18.97
N ASN A 48 -16.34 11.87 17.74
CA ASN A 48 -17.49 12.67 17.30
C ASN A 48 -18.84 12.05 17.69
N HIS A 49 -18.90 10.76 18.04
CA HIS A 49 -20.12 10.07 18.47
C HIS A 49 -20.39 10.15 19.99
N GLY A 50 -19.62 10.96 20.73
CA GLY A 50 -19.83 11.26 22.16
C GLY A 50 -20.27 12.69 22.47
N GLN A 51 -20.64 13.47 21.45
CA GLN A 51 -21.31 14.77 21.56
C GLN A 51 -22.79 14.62 21.17
#